data_AF-A0A963S3R0-F1
#
_entry.id   AF-A0A963S3R0-F1
#
_cell.length_a   1.000
_cell.length_b   1.000
_cell.length_c   1.000
_cell.angle_alpha   90.00
_cell.angle_beta   90.00
_cell.angle_gamma   90.00
#
_symmetry.space_group_name_H-M   'P 1'
#
loop_
_entity.id
_entity.type
_entity.pdbx_description
1 polymer ?
#
loop_
_entity_poly.entity_id
_entity_poly.type
_entity_poly.pdbx_seq_one_letter_code
_entity_poly.pdbx_strand_id
1 'polypeptide(L)' 'SIDQRLAAITRPVIEGMGYELVRLRLMGGNTPTLQIMAEKPEGGIEVDDL' A
#
# COMPACT_ATOMS: atom_id res chain seq x y z
N SER A 1 14.52 -8.73 -4.80
CA SER A 1 13.47 -9.75 -4.59
C SER A 1 12.25 -9.45 -5.46
N ILE A 2 11.28 -10.35 -5.56
CA ILE A 2 10.03 -10.08 -6.29
C ILE A 2 9.26 -8.91 -5.66
N ASP A 3 9.31 -8.78 -4.33
CA ASP A 3 8.67 -7.68 -3.60
C ASP A 3 9.26 -6.31 -3.97
N GLN A 4 10.58 -6.22 -4.17
CA GLN A 4 11.23 -4.98 -4.60
C GLN A 4 10.79 -4.57 -6.00
N ARG A 5 10.63 -5.53 -6.92
CA ARG A 5 10.13 -5.26 -8.28
C ARG A 5 8.68 -4.80 -8.24
N LEU A 6 7.84 -5.47 -7.45
CA LEU A 6 6.44 -5.08 -7.27
C LEU A 6 6.34 -3.68 -6.65
N ALA A 7 7.13 -3.40 -5.60
CA ALA A 7 7.16 -2.10 -4.95
C ALA A 7 7.59 -0.97 -5.91
N ALA A 8 8.58 -1.22 -6.77
CA ALA A 8 9.02 -0.23 -7.77
C ALA A 8 7.92 0.12 -8.79
N ILE A 9 7.02 -0.82 -9.08
CA ILE A 9 5.89 -0.61 -9.99
C ILE A 9 4.71 0.06 -9.27
N THR A 10 4.36 -0.42 -8.07
CA THR A 10 3.16 0.04 -7.37
C THR A 10 3.34 1.39 -6.69
N ARG A 11 4.55 1.70 -6.19
CA ARG A 11 4.84 2.93 -5.45
C ARG A 11 4.50 4.22 -6.23
N PRO A 12 4.95 4.45 -7.48
CA PRO A 12 4.60 5.67 -8.21
C PRO A 12 3.10 5.80 -8.48
N VAL A 13 2.38 4.68 -8.61
CA VAL A 13 0.92 4.69 -8.81
C VAL A 13 0.20 5.12 -7.52
N ILE A 14 0.60 4.55 -6.38
CA ILE A 14 0.03 4.87 -5.07
C ILE A 14 0.32 6.32 -4.68
N GLU A 15 1.57 6.77 -4.89
CA GLU A 15 1.99 8.16 -4.64
C GLU A 15 1.26 9.14 -5.58
N GLY A 16 1.09 8.78 -6.86
CA GLY A 16 0.31 9.57 -7.82
C GLY A 16 -1.18 9.66 -7.47
N MET A 17 -1.70 8.74 -6.65
CA MET A 17 -3.06 8.80 -6.11
C MET A 17 -3.15 9.59 -4.79
N GLY A 18 -2.05 10.12 -4.27
CA GLY A 18 -2.02 10.85 -2.99
C GLY A 18 -1.99 9.96 -1.76
N TYR A 19 -1.47 8.74 -1.88
CA TYR A 19 -1.28 7.80 -0.78
C TYR A 19 0.20 7.45 -0.61
N GLU A 20 0.56 6.93 0.57
CA GLU A 20 1.87 6.38 0.87
C GLU A 20 1.78 4.86 1.01
N LEU A 21 2.74 4.14 0.40
CA LEU A 21 2.80 2.68 0.49
C LEU A 21 3.35 2.26 1.87
N VAL A 22 2.48 1.70 2.70
CA VAL A 22 2.82 1.22 4.05
C VAL A 22 3.34 -0.22 4.02
N ARG A 23 2.70 -1.08 3.22
CA ARG A 23 3.03 -2.51 3.17
C ARG A 23 2.73 -3.13 1.82
N LEU A 24 3.63 -4.00 1.37
CA LEU A 24 3.43 -4.88 0.22
C LEU A 24 3.77 -6.31 0.63
N ARG A 25 2.87 -7.26 0.36
CA ARG A 25 3.11 -8.67 0.65
C ARG A 25 2.50 -9.56 -0.43
N LEU A 26 3.34 -10.39 -1.04
CA LEU A 26 2.88 -11.48 -1.89
C LEU A 26 2.66 -12.73 -1.02
N MET A 27 1.43 -13.26 -1.05
CA MET A 27 1.08 -14.51 -0.39
C MET A 27 1.02 -15.63 -1.43
N GLY A 28 1.72 -16.72 -1.15
CA GLY A 28 1.70 -17.93 -1.98
C GLY A 28 0.41 -18.75 -1.79
N GLY A 29 0.17 -19.67 -2.73
CA GLY A 29 -1.02 -20.52 -2.77
C GLY A 29 -1.27 -21.00 -4.21
N ASN A 30 -2.36 -21.74 -4.43
CA ASN A 30 -2.76 -22.15 -5.79
C ASN A 30 -3.13 -20.94 -6.67
N THR A 31 -3.53 -19.84 -6.04
CA THR A 31 -3.69 -18.53 -6.65
C THR A 31 -2.93 -17.51 -5.80
N PRO A 32 -1.90 -16.84 -6.35
CA PRO A 32 -1.13 -15.87 -5.60
C PRO A 32 -1.95 -14.60 -5.33
N THR A 33 -1.87 -14.09 -4.10
CA THR A 33 -2.57 -12.87 -3.69
C THR A 33 -1.56 -11.81 -3.34
N LEU A 34 -1.66 -10.64 -3.97
CA LEU A 34 -0.86 -9.47 -3.64
C LEU A 34 -1.67 -8.55 -2.71
N GLN A 35 -1.21 -8.41 -1.46
CA GLN A 35 -1.77 -7.46 -0.51
C GLN A 35 -0.98 -6.15 -0.54
N ILE A 36 -1.71 -5.04 -0.70
CA ILE A 36 -1.17 -3.68 -0.72
C ILE A 36 -1.88 -2.87 0.37
N MET A 37 -1.13 -2.25 1.26
CA MET A 37 -1.64 -1.34 2.27
C MET A 37 -1.08 0.04 2.00
N ALA A 38 -1.96 1.02 1.87
CA ALA A 38 -1.61 2.41 1.61
C ALA A 38 -2.39 3.33 2.56
N GLU A 39 -1.76 4.42 2.99
CA GLU A 39 -2.36 5.40 3.89
C GLU A 39 -2.33 6.79 3.25
N LYS A 40 -3.23 7.68 3.68
CA LYS A 40 -3.11 9.08 3.27
C LYS A 40 -1.99 9.73 4.09
N PRO A 41 -1.14 10.58 3.50
CA PRO A 41 -0.10 11.30 4.23
C PRO A 41 -0.66 12.19 5.35
N GLU A 42 -1.91 12.65 5.22
CA GLU A 42 -2.62 13.46 6.21
C GLU A 42 -3.24 12.62 7.34
N GLY A 43 -2.58 11.55 7.79
CA GLY A 43 -3.08 10.53 8.72
C GLY A 43 -3.55 11.04 10.09
N GLY A 44 -4.66 11.78 10.12
CA GLY A 44 -5.39 12.19 11.30
C GLY A 44 -6.68 11.40 11.41
N ILE A 45 -6.89 10.77 12.57
CA ILE A 45 -8.25 10.52 13.03
C ILE A 45 -8.80 11.91 13.38
N GLU A 46 -9.64 12.48 12.53
CA GLU A 46 -10.48 13.61 12.96
C GLU A 46 -11.47 13.06 13.99
N VAL A 47 -11.09 13.12 15.27
CA VAL A 47 -11.99 12.90 16.40
C VAL A 47 -12.66 14.23 16.70
N ASP A 48 -13.60 14.65 15.85
CA ASP A 48 -14.39 15.86 16.11
C ASP A 48 -15.80 15.56 16.63
N ASP A 49 -16.11 14.31 17.01
CA ASP A 49 -17.43 13.91 17.54
C ASP A 49 -17.35 12.96 18.78
N LEU A 50 -16.64 13.36 19.84
CA LEU A 50 -16.84 12.80 21.20
C LEU A 50 -17.38 13.86 22.17
#